data_AF-A0A3N1Q2N8-F1
#
_entry.id   AF-A0A3N1Q2N8-F1
#
_cell.length_a   1.000
_cell.length_b   1.000
_cell.length_c   1.000
_cell.angle_alpha   90.00
_cell.angle_beta   90.00
_cell.angle_gamma   90.00
#
_symmetry.space_group_name_H-M   'P 1'
#
loop_
_entity.id
_entity.type
_entity.pdbx_description
1 polymer ?
#
loop_
_entity_poly.entity_id
_entity_poly.type
_entity_poly.pdbx_seq_one_letter_code
_entity_poly.pdbx_strand_id
1 'polypeptide(L)'
;MAVTVPDWADTLLDLIGVAWPNVDEDAYREMADALREFADDLEDDGQLANNHFERLLSSGQGEAIDALDEHWQKVKGKHFKDIAGAARTIAGGLDLAAGAVEGMKLAALVQLGYLASEAGIALSLIPVTGGLSALIGAGAMRATQEVIKRLIKECVEEAVGYVVAALTEPAVAALEGMAADLVVQLGAMAIGLQDGVDLDQTKKAGTDGFKDGVQSGKESLNLASAGGGGARGSGLKNLHIEHAEHDHASTQLNTVSVRIHGKTAGKLTKAKTAHGRTRGRDSIADAIDPVADKAMEALTKAAKSMGDHVGQTLPKVVKQISVDHKNTDDDLRDRFARQRKGDHDNGGKGGAGGGGGGGNGNPPGGGGNGGSGNNPGGNRITPAPPWHGSSAGTMRHHRTDPLDVSHLTPEQQREALVQEARDLADKARRADPENKNDPKHQIDLAKTRFPVGEHLVKDNACAGGLLHDGVVTSQTSATKFEGQAKPDLHPAVQDIYDQVKARIEGDGGRPGAGHGQCAEPLLLSDRLRQLDPSGTNISTIDHVRDAMNGAQMYTVQVGRDPRGILKHNDYKEPCRSCAIALDMAGITAYAG
;
A
#
# COMPACT_ATOMS: atom_id res chain seq x y z
N MET A 1 -44.44 0.26 7.72
CA MET A 1 -44.96 1.51 8.30
C MET A 1 -44.66 1.44 9.78
N ALA A 2 -43.78 2.32 10.26
CA ALA A 2 -43.46 2.43 11.67
C ALA A 2 -44.76 2.56 12.49
N VAL A 3 -44.94 1.63 13.43
CA VAL A 3 -46.15 1.58 14.26
C VAL A 3 -46.09 2.74 15.27
N THR A 4 -46.93 3.75 15.09
CA THR A 4 -47.07 4.89 16.00
C THR A 4 -48.02 4.58 17.15
N VAL A 5 -47.80 5.21 18.30
CA VAL A 5 -48.57 4.99 19.54
C VAL A 5 -50.04 5.41 19.35
N PRO A 6 -51.03 4.59 19.77
CA PRO A 6 -52.43 5.00 19.85
C PRO A 6 -52.68 6.01 20.99
N ASP A 7 -53.54 7.02 20.80
CA ASP A 7 -53.80 8.09 21.79
C ASP A 7 -54.17 7.60 23.21
N TRP A 8 -54.74 6.40 23.35
CA TRP A 8 -55.06 5.82 24.66
C TRP A 8 -53.85 5.30 25.44
N ALA A 9 -52.71 5.07 24.77
CA ALA A 9 -51.48 4.55 25.37
C ALA A 9 -50.59 5.67 25.92
N ASP A 10 -50.65 6.90 25.39
CA ASP A 10 -49.89 8.06 25.92
C ASP A 10 -50.27 8.37 27.38
N THR A 11 -51.55 8.25 27.72
CA THR A 11 -52.03 8.49 29.10
C THR A 11 -51.59 7.41 30.10
N LEU A 12 -51.38 6.17 29.63
CA LEU A 12 -50.88 5.06 30.43
C LEU A 12 -49.35 5.05 30.53
N LEU A 13 -48.63 5.46 29.48
CA LEU A 13 -47.18 5.59 29.46
C LEU A 13 -46.69 6.67 30.46
N ASP A 14 -47.38 7.80 30.56
CA ASP A 14 -47.09 8.86 31.55
C ASP A 14 -47.37 8.42 33.00
N LEU A 15 -48.39 7.57 33.22
CA LEU A 15 -48.78 7.10 34.55
C LEU A 15 -47.86 5.96 35.06
N ILE A 16 -47.33 5.14 34.16
CA ILE A 16 -46.53 3.95 34.49
C ILE A 16 -45.01 4.20 34.31
N GLY A 17 -44.63 5.32 33.69
CA GLY A 17 -43.23 5.77 33.53
C GLY A 17 -42.40 4.87 32.62
N VAL A 18 -43.04 4.20 31.65
CA VAL A 18 -42.36 3.27 30.72
C VAL A 18 -42.11 3.99 29.40
N ALA A 19 -40.85 4.08 28.98
CA ALA A 19 -40.48 4.66 27.69
C ALA A 19 -40.88 3.72 26.55
N TRP A 20 -41.66 4.22 25.57
CA TRP A 20 -41.96 3.51 24.33
C TRP A 20 -40.69 3.40 23.47
N PRO A 21 -40.32 2.21 22.95
CA PRO A 21 -39.15 2.07 22.09
C PRO A 21 -39.37 2.77 20.75
N ASN A 22 -38.82 3.98 20.58
CA ASN A 22 -39.05 4.82 19.41
C ASN A 22 -38.01 4.58 18.29
N VAL A 23 -37.75 3.30 18.02
CA VAL A 23 -36.82 2.84 16.97
C VAL A 23 -37.60 2.63 15.67
N ASP A 24 -37.05 3.05 14.53
CA ASP A 24 -37.68 2.92 13.20
C ASP A 24 -37.19 1.64 12.48
N GLU A 25 -37.94 0.54 12.65
CA GLU A 25 -37.70 -0.76 12.01
C GLU A 25 -37.74 -0.71 10.48
N ASP A 26 -38.54 0.19 9.90
CA ASP A 26 -38.64 0.34 8.44
C ASP A 26 -37.35 0.94 7.88
N ALA A 27 -36.69 1.84 8.61
CA ALA A 27 -35.42 2.41 8.20
C ALA A 27 -34.28 1.38 8.19
N TYR A 28 -34.29 0.40 9.09
CA TYR A 28 -33.34 -0.72 9.05
C TYR A 28 -33.58 -1.65 7.86
N ARG A 29 -34.85 -1.93 7.52
CA ARG A 29 -35.23 -2.69 6.31
C ARG A 29 -34.83 -1.95 5.03
N GLU A 30 -35.07 -0.65 4.97
CA GLU A 30 -34.70 0.17 3.82
C GLU A 30 -33.18 0.22 3.64
N MET A 31 -32.42 0.23 4.73
CA MET A 31 -30.96 0.11 4.68
C MET A 31 -30.53 -1.27 4.16
N ALA A 32 -31.16 -2.35 4.63
CA ALA A 32 -30.88 -3.71 4.17
C ALA A 32 -31.17 -3.89 2.67
N ASP A 33 -32.30 -3.37 2.18
CA ASP A 33 -32.67 -3.43 0.77
C ASP A 33 -31.70 -2.62 -0.10
N ALA A 34 -31.30 -1.42 0.34
CA ALA A 34 -30.31 -0.63 -0.38
C ALA A 34 -28.93 -1.32 -0.46
N LEU A 35 -28.53 -2.08 0.57
CA LEU A 35 -27.30 -2.87 0.55
C LEU A 35 -27.36 -4.10 -0.37
N ARG A 36 -28.54 -4.71 -0.51
CA ARG A 36 -28.76 -5.76 -1.52
C ARG A 36 -28.73 -5.21 -2.93
N GLU A 37 -29.43 -4.10 -3.17
CA GLU A 37 -29.37 -3.38 -4.45
C GLU A 37 -27.92 -2.99 -4.81
N PHE A 38 -27.11 -2.56 -3.83
CA PHE A 38 -25.68 -2.31 -4.02
C PHE A 38 -24.91 -3.57 -4.43
N ALA A 39 -25.13 -4.68 -3.75
CA ALA A 39 -24.44 -5.95 -4.02
C ALA A 39 -24.74 -6.47 -5.44
N ASP A 40 -26.01 -6.38 -5.85
CA ASP A 40 -26.46 -6.81 -7.17
C ASP A 40 -25.89 -5.89 -8.27
N ASP A 41 -25.98 -4.56 -8.11
CA ASP A 41 -25.42 -3.60 -9.07
C ASP A 41 -23.88 -3.75 -9.20
N LEU A 42 -23.18 -4.07 -8.10
CA LEU A 42 -21.73 -4.28 -8.11
C LEU A 42 -21.32 -5.56 -8.85
N GLU A 43 -22.06 -6.66 -8.67
CA GLU A 43 -21.83 -7.90 -9.41
C GLU A 43 -22.12 -7.74 -10.91
N ASP A 44 -23.19 -7.03 -11.26
CA ASP A 44 -23.53 -6.70 -12.66
C ASP A 44 -22.43 -5.86 -13.33
N ASP A 45 -21.92 -4.84 -12.62
CA ASP A 45 -20.80 -4.02 -13.12
C ASP A 45 -19.52 -4.87 -13.27
N GLY A 46 -19.26 -5.81 -12.37
CA GLY A 46 -18.16 -6.77 -12.47
C GLY A 46 -18.27 -7.70 -13.67
N GLN A 47 -19.48 -8.21 -13.97
CA GLN A 47 -19.74 -9.00 -15.18
C GLN A 47 -19.55 -8.18 -16.45
N LEU A 48 -20.00 -6.92 -16.47
CA LEU A 48 -19.81 -6.02 -17.60
C LEU A 48 -18.33 -5.76 -17.86
N ALA A 49 -17.54 -5.48 -16.82
CA ALA A 49 -16.08 -5.36 -16.94
C ALA A 49 -15.44 -6.66 -17.46
N ASN A 50 -15.92 -7.83 -17.00
CA ASN A 50 -15.39 -9.12 -17.44
C ASN A 50 -15.59 -9.35 -18.94
N ASN A 51 -16.75 -8.98 -19.48
CA ASN A 51 -17.00 -9.10 -20.92
C ASN A 51 -16.03 -8.26 -21.76
N HIS A 52 -15.66 -7.07 -21.27
CA HIS A 52 -14.66 -6.22 -21.92
C HIS A 52 -13.24 -6.78 -21.79
N PHE A 53 -12.91 -7.37 -20.63
CA PHE A 53 -11.64 -8.04 -20.40
C PHE A 53 -11.46 -9.30 -21.25
N GLU A 54 -12.47 -10.18 -21.34
CA GLU A 54 -12.38 -11.38 -22.17
C GLU A 54 -12.21 -11.06 -23.66
N ARG A 55 -12.84 -9.98 -24.13
CA ARG A 55 -12.61 -9.46 -25.48
C ARG A 55 -11.15 -8.98 -25.67
N LEU A 56 -10.58 -8.29 -24.68
CA LEU A 56 -9.16 -7.92 -24.71
C LEU A 56 -8.25 -9.15 -24.72
N LEU A 57 -8.47 -10.10 -23.82
CA LEU A 57 -7.65 -11.31 -23.69
C LEU A 57 -7.72 -12.19 -24.94
N SER A 58 -8.87 -12.25 -25.61
CA SER A 58 -9.01 -12.99 -26.86
C SER A 58 -8.35 -12.30 -28.07
N SER A 59 -8.07 -11.00 -27.99
CA SER A 59 -7.44 -10.21 -29.05
C SER A 59 -5.91 -10.28 -29.05
N GLY A 60 -5.29 -10.82 -28.00
CA GLY A 60 -3.84 -10.83 -27.84
C GLY A 60 -3.29 -12.10 -27.20
N GLN A 61 -2.01 -12.38 -27.45
CA GLN A 61 -1.27 -13.51 -26.92
C GLN A 61 0.11 -13.02 -26.46
N GLY A 62 0.48 -13.28 -25.21
CA GLY A 62 1.75 -12.88 -24.63
C GLY A 62 1.77 -13.00 -23.12
N GLU A 63 2.96 -13.04 -22.52
CA GLU A 63 3.14 -13.24 -21.07
C GLU A 63 2.50 -12.10 -20.24
N ALA A 64 2.52 -10.87 -20.75
CA ALA A 64 1.82 -9.74 -20.14
C ALA A 64 0.29 -9.87 -20.16
N ILE A 65 -0.26 -10.50 -21.21
CA ILE A 65 -1.71 -10.79 -21.33
C ILE A 65 -2.09 -11.94 -20.38
N ASP A 66 -1.23 -12.96 -20.24
CA ASP A 66 -1.43 -14.07 -19.30
C ASP A 66 -1.39 -13.58 -17.84
N ALA A 67 -0.44 -12.71 -17.48
CA ALA A 67 -0.37 -12.09 -16.15
C ALA A 67 -1.56 -11.17 -15.87
N LEU A 68 -2.03 -10.45 -16.89
CA LEU A 68 -3.23 -9.62 -16.80
C LEU A 68 -4.49 -10.46 -16.60
N ASP A 69 -4.62 -11.60 -17.29
CA ASP A 69 -5.71 -12.55 -17.07
C ASP A 69 -5.67 -13.08 -15.63
N GLU A 70 -4.53 -13.57 -15.16
CA GLU A 70 -4.40 -14.11 -13.80
C GLU A 70 -4.82 -13.07 -12.73
N HIS A 71 -4.40 -11.82 -12.91
CA HIS A 71 -4.80 -10.70 -12.07
C HIS A 71 -6.32 -10.46 -12.14
N TRP A 72 -6.87 -10.40 -13.34
CA TRP A 72 -8.30 -10.17 -13.54
C TRP A 72 -9.18 -11.30 -12.97
N GLN A 73 -8.74 -12.56 -13.07
CA GLN A 73 -9.41 -13.71 -12.45
C GLN A 73 -9.49 -13.55 -10.92
N LYS A 74 -8.44 -13.03 -10.28
CA LYS A 74 -8.43 -12.72 -8.84
C LYS A 74 -9.41 -11.59 -8.51
N VAL A 75 -9.40 -10.50 -9.28
CA VAL A 75 -10.29 -9.35 -9.07
C VAL A 75 -11.77 -9.73 -9.22
N LYS A 76 -12.14 -10.40 -10.32
CA LYS A 76 -13.52 -10.80 -10.58
C LYS A 76 -13.99 -11.96 -9.70
N GLY A 77 -13.09 -12.90 -9.42
CA GLY A 77 -13.40 -14.15 -8.73
C GLY A 77 -13.55 -13.97 -7.23
N LYS A 78 -12.84 -12.99 -6.66
CA LYS A 78 -12.75 -12.77 -5.22
C LYS A 78 -13.28 -11.39 -4.81
N HIS A 79 -12.66 -10.30 -5.25
CA HIS A 79 -12.95 -8.97 -4.69
C HIS A 79 -14.37 -8.47 -4.94
N PHE A 80 -14.94 -8.64 -6.15
CA PHE A 80 -16.34 -8.27 -6.41
C PHE A 80 -17.32 -9.05 -5.53
N LYS A 81 -17.11 -10.37 -5.41
CA LYS A 81 -17.97 -11.27 -4.62
C LYS A 81 -17.84 -11.05 -3.13
N ASP A 82 -16.64 -10.77 -2.63
CA ASP A 82 -16.39 -10.52 -1.22
C ASP A 82 -17.05 -9.20 -0.78
N ILE A 83 -16.99 -8.14 -1.60
CA ILE A 83 -17.67 -6.87 -1.31
C ILE A 83 -19.19 -7.04 -1.34
N ALA A 84 -19.72 -7.71 -2.38
CA ALA A 84 -21.15 -7.98 -2.50
C ALA A 84 -21.66 -8.91 -1.37
N GLY A 85 -20.90 -9.93 -1.02
CA GLY A 85 -21.18 -10.86 0.07
C GLY A 85 -21.18 -10.19 1.44
N ALA A 86 -20.23 -9.29 1.70
CA ALA A 86 -20.22 -8.50 2.93
C ALA A 86 -21.45 -7.58 3.00
N ALA A 87 -21.81 -6.89 1.92
CA ALA A 87 -23.01 -6.05 1.89
C ALA A 87 -24.30 -6.85 2.16
N ARG A 88 -24.44 -8.06 1.60
CA ARG A 88 -25.58 -8.96 1.88
C ARG A 88 -25.58 -9.48 3.32
N THR A 89 -24.41 -9.73 3.90
CA THR A 89 -24.28 -10.14 5.32
C THR A 89 -24.70 -9.02 6.26
N ILE A 90 -24.26 -7.80 5.98
CA ILE A 90 -24.68 -6.60 6.70
C ILE A 90 -26.21 -6.43 6.59
N ALA A 91 -26.76 -6.55 5.38
CA ALA A 91 -28.21 -6.50 5.16
C ALA A 91 -28.98 -7.54 5.99
N GLY A 92 -28.47 -8.78 6.09
CA GLY A 92 -29.06 -9.82 6.93
C GLY A 92 -29.05 -9.48 8.42
N GLY A 93 -27.97 -8.87 8.93
CA GLY A 93 -27.92 -8.38 10.31
C GLY A 93 -28.96 -7.28 10.58
N LEU A 94 -29.15 -6.36 9.63
CA LEU A 94 -30.09 -5.25 9.76
C LEU A 94 -31.56 -5.70 9.75
N ASP A 95 -31.91 -6.71 8.96
CA ASP A 95 -33.26 -7.29 8.98
C ASP A 95 -33.57 -7.99 10.30
N LEU A 96 -32.57 -8.63 10.92
CA LEU A 96 -32.73 -9.22 12.25
C LEU A 96 -32.91 -8.14 13.32
N ALA A 97 -32.16 -7.04 13.23
CA ALA A 97 -32.37 -5.89 14.10
C ALA A 97 -33.79 -5.32 13.94
N ALA A 98 -34.26 -5.16 12.70
CA ALA A 98 -35.62 -4.70 12.41
C ALA A 98 -36.68 -5.65 12.98
N GLY A 99 -36.50 -6.97 12.80
CA GLY A 99 -37.40 -8.00 13.34
C GLY A 99 -37.43 -8.04 14.86
N ALA A 100 -36.28 -7.85 15.52
CA ALA A 100 -36.20 -7.76 16.98
C ALA A 100 -36.94 -6.52 17.50
N VAL A 101 -36.78 -5.37 16.85
CA VAL A 101 -37.50 -4.12 17.19
C VAL A 101 -39.02 -4.29 17.02
N GLU A 102 -39.46 -4.89 15.91
CA GLU A 102 -40.88 -5.18 15.69
C GLU A 102 -41.44 -6.15 16.76
N GLY A 103 -40.69 -7.20 17.09
CA GLY A 103 -41.06 -8.15 18.14
C GLY A 103 -41.19 -7.49 19.52
N MET A 104 -40.27 -6.57 19.87
CA MET A 104 -40.37 -5.78 21.09
C MET A 104 -41.59 -4.87 21.11
N LYS A 105 -41.91 -4.19 20.00
CA LYS A 105 -43.11 -3.35 19.90
C LYS A 105 -44.39 -4.15 20.05
N LEU A 106 -44.46 -5.35 19.47
CA LEU A 106 -45.59 -6.26 19.63
C LEU A 106 -45.73 -6.76 21.08
N ALA A 107 -44.63 -7.14 21.73
CA ALA A 107 -44.63 -7.54 23.13
C ALA A 107 -45.10 -6.39 24.05
N ALA A 108 -44.63 -5.17 23.80
CA ALA A 108 -45.08 -3.97 24.52
C ALA A 108 -46.57 -3.68 24.31
N LEU A 109 -47.11 -3.86 23.10
CA LEU A 109 -48.54 -3.70 22.82
C LEU A 109 -49.40 -4.76 23.52
N VAL A 110 -49.00 -6.04 23.51
CA VAL A 110 -49.70 -7.11 24.24
C VAL A 110 -49.73 -6.82 25.74
N GLN A 111 -48.64 -6.28 26.28
CA GLN A 111 -48.52 -5.95 27.71
C GLN A 111 -49.25 -4.67 28.09
N LEU A 112 -49.26 -3.63 27.25
CA LEU A 112 -50.16 -2.49 27.43
C LEU A 112 -51.62 -2.94 27.38
N GLY A 113 -51.97 -3.91 26.53
CA GLY A 113 -53.29 -4.54 26.53
C GLY A 113 -53.61 -5.29 27.82
N TYR A 114 -52.65 -6.06 28.35
CA TYR A 114 -52.80 -6.77 29.63
C TYR A 114 -52.89 -5.80 30.82
N LEU A 115 -51.98 -4.83 30.92
CA LEU A 115 -52.00 -3.78 31.94
C LEU A 115 -53.22 -2.88 31.82
N ALA A 116 -53.71 -2.57 30.63
CA ALA A 116 -54.97 -1.85 30.44
C ALA A 116 -56.18 -2.70 30.85
N SER A 117 -56.13 -4.03 30.70
CA SER A 117 -57.17 -4.93 31.21
C SER A 117 -57.18 -5.01 32.74
N GLU A 118 -56.00 -5.10 33.38
CA GLU A 118 -55.87 -5.09 34.85
C GLU A 118 -56.15 -3.70 35.43
N ALA A 119 -55.68 -2.63 34.79
CA ALA A 119 -55.96 -1.25 35.16
C ALA A 119 -57.43 -0.89 34.91
N GLY A 120 -58.08 -1.44 33.88
CA GLY A 120 -59.52 -1.29 33.66
C GLY A 120 -60.34 -1.90 34.81
N ILE A 121 -59.92 -3.07 35.31
CA ILE A 121 -60.51 -3.69 36.52
C ILE A 121 -60.17 -2.85 37.77
N ALA A 122 -58.94 -2.38 37.93
CA ALA A 122 -58.51 -1.59 39.08
C ALA A 122 -59.17 -0.18 39.14
N LEU A 123 -59.29 0.50 37.99
CA LEU A 123 -59.94 1.81 37.83
C LEU A 123 -61.45 1.70 38.11
N SER A 124 -62.10 0.59 37.76
CA SER A 124 -63.51 0.34 38.09
C SER A 124 -63.77 0.17 39.60
N LEU A 125 -62.74 -0.16 40.38
CA LEU A 125 -62.81 -0.37 41.84
C LEU A 125 -62.30 0.83 42.66
N ILE A 126 -61.90 1.93 42.01
CA ILE A 126 -61.39 3.15 42.66
C ILE A 126 -62.43 3.84 43.57
N PRO A 127 -63.72 3.97 43.20
CA PRO A 127 -64.70 4.59 44.09
C PRO A 127 -65.00 3.74 45.34
N VAL A 128 -64.80 2.42 45.25
CA VAL A 128 -65.24 1.45 46.28
C VAL A 128 -64.13 1.15 47.29
N THR A 129 -62.85 1.36 46.94
CA THR A 129 -61.70 0.92 47.78
C THR A 129 -60.76 2.04 48.24
N GLY A 130 -61.07 3.31 47.96
CA GLY A 130 -60.35 4.45 48.55
C GLY A 130 -58.88 4.55 48.15
N GLY A 131 -58.49 4.10 46.95
CA GLY A 131 -57.14 4.27 46.41
C GLY A 131 -56.04 3.43 47.05
N LEU A 132 -56.32 2.63 48.07
CA LEU A 132 -55.32 1.80 48.76
C LEU A 132 -54.93 0.53 47.97
N SER A 133 -55.83 0.05 47.10
CA SER A 133 -55.61 -1.09 46.20
C SER A 133 -54.60 -0.78 45.07
N ALA A 134 -54.39 0.51 44.75
CA ALA A 134 -53.40 0.95 43.75
C ALA A 134 -51.94 0.71 44.22
N LEU A 135 -51.70 0.73 45.54
CA LEU A 135 -50.37 0.53 46.13
C LEU A 135 -49.93 -0.94 46.14
N ILE A 136 -50.87 -1.89 46.23
CA ILE A 136 -50.56 -3.33 46.16
C ILE A 136 -50.32 -3.75 44.69
N GLY A 137 -51.06 -3.15 43.74
CA GLY A 137 -50.84 -3.35 42.30
C GLY A 137 -49.49 -2.80 41.80
N ALA A 138 -49.02 -1.68 42.35
CA ALA A 138 -47.73 -1.09 41.96
C ALA A 138 -46.52 -2.00 42.20
N GLY A 139 -46.53 -2.83 43.25
CA GLY A 139 -45.46 -3.79 43.54
C GLY A 139 -45.41 -4.96 42.55
N ALA A 140 -46.57 -5.50 42.19
CA ALA A 140 -46.68 -6.54 41.17
C ALA A 140 -46.34 -6.01 39.77
N MET A 141 -46.76 -4.78 39.44
CA MET A 141 -46.41 -4.09 38.19
C MET A 141 -44.90 -3.83 38.08
N ARG A 142 -44.20 -3.55 39.18
CA ARG A 142 -42.74 -3.38 39.18
C ARG A 142 -42.02 -4.71 38.92
N ALA A 143 -42.51 -5.82 39.46
CA ALA A 143 -41.91 -7.14 39.22
C ALA A 143 -42.10 -7.61 37.78
N THR A 144 -43.29 -7.40 37.18
CA THR A 144 -43.50 -7.64 35.75
C THR A 144 -42.64 -6.71 34.90
N GLN A 145 -42.57 -5.40 35.22
CA GLN A 145 -41.66 -4.48 34.54
C GLN A 145 -40.20 -4.94 34.58
N GLU A 146 -39.72 -5.50 35.69
CA GLU A 146 -38.33 -5.93 35.82
C GLU A 146 -38.02 -7.20 35.00
N VAL A 147 -38.94 -8.17 35.02
CA VAL A 147 -38.85 -9.38 34.17
C VAL A 147 -38.89 -9.01 32.69
N ILE A 148 -39.69 -8.00 32.32
CA ILE A 148 -39.83 -7.54 30.94
C ILE A 148 -38.64 -6.71 30.49
N LYS A 149 -38.14 -5.79 31.31
CA LYS A 149 -36.87 -5.08 31.04
C LYS A 149 -35.74 -6.08 30.83
N ARG A 150 -35.74 -7.17 31.59
CA ARG A 150 -34.78 -8.26 31.41
C ARG A 150 -34.98 -9.03 30.10
N LEU A 151 -36.23 -9.36 29.73
CA LEU A 151 -36.54 -10.02 28.46
C LEU A 151 -36.19 -9.15 27.24
N ILE A 152 -36.51 -7.85 27.31
CA ILE A 152 -36.17 -6.85 26.29
C ILE A 152 -34.65 -6.71 26.19
N LYS A 153 -33.96 -6.62 27.33
CA LYS A 153 -32.50 -6.52 27.35
C LYS A 153 -31.83 -7.78 26.80
N GLU A 154 -32.33 -8.97 27.13
CA GLU A 154 -31.84 -10.25 26.58
C GLU A 154 -32.07 -10.32 25.06
N CYS A 155 -33.25 -9.94 24.55
CA CYS A 155 -33.51 -9.90 23.10
C CYS A 155 -32.68 -8.84 22.36
N VAL A 156 -32.43 -7.68 22.97
CA VAL A 156 -31.57 -6.62 22.42
C VAL A 156 -30.11 -7.07 22.43
N GLU A 157 -29.63 -7.66 23.52
CA GLU A 157 -28.26 -8.19 23.61
C GLU A 157 -28.02 -9.32 22.60
N GLU A 158 -29.01 -10.18 22.35
CA GLU A 158 -28.94 -11.22 21.33
C GLU A 158 -28.98 -10.66 19.91
N ALA A 159 -29.89 -9.71 19.62
CA ALA A 159 -29.97 -9.06 18.31
C ALA A 159 -28.73 -8.20 18.02
N VAL A 160 -28.26 -7.40 18.99
CA VAL A 160 -27.01 -6.66 18.90
C VAL A 160 -25.82 -7.62 18.81
N GLY A 161 -25.83 -8.73 19.54
CA GLY A 161 -24.79 -9.75 19.46
C GLY A 161 -24.70 -10.38 18.07
N TYR A 162 -25.84 -10.70 17.44
CA TYR A 162 -25.89 -11.22 16.07
C TYR A 162 -25.56 -10.15 15.03
N VAL A 163 -26.00 -8.90 15.23
CA VAL A 163 -25.63 -7.76 14.39
C VAL A 163 -24.13 -7.52 14.47
N VAL A 164 -23.54 -7.48 15.67
CA VAL A 164 -22.09 -7.36 15.89
C VAL A 164 -21.34 -8.58 15.35
N ALA A 165 -21.93 -9.78 15.39
CA ALA A 165 -21.37 -10.98 14.78
C ALA A 165 -21.39 -10.94 13.25
N ALA A 166 -22.50 -10.51 12.65
CA ALA A 166 -22.66 -10.32 11.20
C ALA A 166 -21.84 -9.13 10.68
N LEU A 167 -21.71 -8.08 11.49
CA LEU A 167 -20.88 -6.88 11.30
C LEU A 167 -19.49 -7.03 11.93
N THR A 168 -19.06 -8.27 12.20
CA THR A 168 -17.82 -8.54 12.94
C THR A 168 -16.67 -7.74 12.33
N GLU A 169 -15.78 -7.26 13.20
CA GLU A 169 -14.54 -6.63 12.78
C GLU A 169 -13.84 -7.36 11.64
N PRO A 170 -13.80 -8.71 11.56
CA PRO A 170 -13.28 -9.42 10.39
C PRO A 170 -13.98 -9.15 9.05
N ALA A 171 -15.30 -8.98 8.96
CA ALA A 171 -15.97 -8.68 7.69
C ALA A 171 -15.64 -7.25 7.22
N VAL A 172 -15.67 -6.30 8.16
CA VAL A 172 -15.26 -4.91 7.94
C VAL A 172 -13.77 -4.79 7.64
N ALA A 173 -12.92 -5.55 8.35
CA ALA A 173 -11.48 -5.59 8.14
C ALA A 173 -11.08 -6.31 6.86
N ALA A 174 -11.87 -7.30 6.41
CA ALA A 174 -11.71 -7.89 5.10
C ALA A 174 -12.05 -6.88 4.00
N LEU A 175 -13.13 -6.10 4.15
CA LEU A 175 -13.47 -5.00 3.25
C LEU A 175 -12.38 -3.91 3.23
N GLU A 176 -11.89 -3.49 4.40
CA GLU A 176 -10.80 -2.51 4.53
C GLU A 176 -9.47 -3.05 3.99
N GLY A 177 -9.19 -4.33 4.23
CA GLY A 177 -8.02 -5.03 3.71
C GLY A 177 -8.05 -5.18 2.20
N MET A 178 -9.22 -5.46 1.61
CA MET A 178 -9.41 -5.50 0.16
C MET A 178 -9.36 -4.11 -0.48
N ALA A 179 -9.97 -3.10 0.15
CA ALA A 179 -9.84 -1.73 -0.30
C ALA A 179 -8.37 -1.29 -0.25
N ALA A 180 -7.66 -1.62 0.84
CA ALA A 180 -6.23 -1.39 0.93
C ALA A 180 -5.47 -2.17 -0.15
N ASP A 181 -5.82 -3.42 -0.44
CA ASP A 181 -5.18 -4.27 -1.45
C ASP A 181 -5.33 -3.65 -2.85
N LEU A 182 -6.56 -3.30 -3.23
CA LEU A 182 -6.86 -2.62 -4.49
C LEU A 182 -6.19 -1.24 -4.60
N VAL A 183 -6.13 -0.45 -3.51
CA VAL A 183 -5.41 0.83 -3.47
C VAL A 183 -3.89 0.61 -3.54
N VAL A 184 -3.36 -0.46 -2.94
CA VAL A 184 -1.94 -0.81 -3.02
C VAL A 184 -1.58 -1.33 -4.39
N GLN A 185 -2.47 -2.03 -5.09
CA GLN A 185 -2.30 -2.39 -6.49
C GLN A 185 -2.39 -1.16 -7.40
N LEU A 186 -3.25 -0.19 -7.08
CA LEU A 186 -3.29 1.16 -7.66
C LEU A 186 -1.93 1.86 -7.55
N GLY A 187 -1.37 1.84 -6.33
CA GLY A 187 -0.03 2.34 -6.05
C GLY A 187 1.01 1.57 -6.85
N ALA A 188 1.14 0.25 -6.62
CA ALA A 188 2.09 -0.65 -7.26
C ALA A 188 2.12 -0.54 -8.79
N MET A 189 0.96 -0.38 -9.43
CA MET A 189 0.87 -0.24 -10.89
C MET A 189 1.09 1.20 -11.37
N ALA A 190 0.71 2.23 -10.60
CA ALA A 190 1.08 3.62 -10.92
C ALA A 190 2.60 3.88 -10.79
N ILE A 191 3.28 3.12 -9.92
CA ILE A 191 4.75 3.13 -9.76
C ILE A 191 5.47 2.59 -10.99
N GLY A 192 4.81 1.72 -11.77
CA GLY A 192 5.36 1.18 -13.01
C GLY A 192 5.08 2.03 -14.26
N LEU A 193 4.37 3.17 -14.15
CA LEU A 193 3.70 3.78 -15.31
C LEU A 193 3.86 5.30 -15.46
N GLN A 194 4.55 6.02 -14.57
CA GLN A 194 4.98 7.41 -14.84
C GLN A 194 6.05 7.91 -13.85
N ASP A 195 6.98 8.70 -14.37
CA ASP A 195 7.95 9.51 -13.62
C ASP A 195 7.30 10.25 -12.44
N GLY A 196 7.83 10.01 -11.24
CA GLY A 196 7.73 10.88 -10.07
C GLY A 196 6.36 11.03 -9.42
N VAL A 197 5.97 10.08 -8.54
CA VAL A 197 5.05 10.34 -7.41
C VAL A 197 5.50 9.55 -6.16
N ASP A 198 5.56 10.25 -5.03
CA ASP A 198 5.95 9.80 -3.68
C ASP A 198 5.08 8.64 -3.15
N LEU A 199 5.74 7.65 -2.53
CA LEU A 199 5.19 6.32 -2.20
C LEU A 199 5.06 5.99 -0.71
N ASP A 200 5.11 6.96 0.18
CA ASP A 200 5.08 6.68 1.62
C ASP A 200 3.69 6.30 2.17
N GLN A 201 2.61 6.40 1.38
CA GLN A 201 1.25 6.23 1.90
C GLN A 201 0.50 4.97 1.46
N THR A 202 1.13 4.01 0.78
CA THR A 202 0.39 2.87 0.21
C THR A 202 1.11 1.52 0.36
N LYS A 203 1.67 1.22 1.55
CA LYS A 203 2.64 0.13 1.72
C LYS A 203 2.12 -1.24 2.19
N LYS A 204 0.82 -1.53 2.39
CA LYS A 204 0.49 -2.76 3.15
C LYS A 204 -0.64 -3.71 2.73
N ALA A 205 -1.00 -3.85 1.45
CA ALA A 205 -1.96 -4.91 1.10
C ALA A 205 -1.86 -5.60 -0.27
N GLY A 206 -1.00 -5.19 -1.22
CA GLY A 206 -1.00 -5.72 -2.59
C GLY A 206 0.12 -6.68 -3.00
N THR A 207 0.83 -7.28 -2.05
CA THR A 207 2.06 -8.03 -2.34
C THR A 207 1.86 -9.44 -2.88
N ASP A 208 0.70 -10.07 -2.69
CA ASP A 208 0.52 -11.49 -3.00
C ASP A 208 -0.02 -11.74 -4.41
N GLY A 209 -0.86 -10.84 -4.95
CA GLY A 209 -1.32 -10.90 -6.35
C GLY A 209 -0.18 -10.67 -7.36
N PHE A 210 0.79 -9.84 -7.01
CA PHE A 210 1.95 -9.50 -7.84
C PHE A 210 3.03 -10.61 -7.82
N LYS A 211 3.22 -11.31 -6.70
CA LYS A 211 4.21 -12.39 -6.59
C LYS A 211 3.83 -13.58 -7.46
N ASP A 212 2.57 -13.98 -7.50
CA ASP A 212 2.12 -15.10 -8.35
C ASP A 212 2.29 -14.78 -9.85
N GLY A 213 1.93 -13.57 -10.31
CA GLY A 213 2.10 -13.17 -11.71
C GLY A 213 3.58 -13.04 -12.13
N VAL A 214 4.44 -12.57 -11.22
CA VAL A 214 5.90 -12.50 -11.44
C VAL A 214 6.56 -13.88 -11.36
N GLN A 215 5.99 -14.81 -10.60
CA GLN A 215 6.49 -16.18 -10.49
C GLN A 215 6.08 -17.03 -11.71
N SER A 216 4.86 -16.86 -12.22
CA SER A 216 4.40 -17.41 -13.51
C SER A 216 5.30 -16.96 -14.68
N GLY A 217 5.75 -15.69 -14.68
CA GLY A 217 6.72 -15.18 -15.65
C GLY A 217 8.18 -15.63 -15.42
N LYS A 218 8.56 -15.92 -14.17
CA LYS A 218 9.88 -16.51 -13.87
C LYS A 218 9.97 -17.99 -14.24
N GLU A 219 8.88 -18.75 -14.14
CA GLU A 219 8.86 -20.17 -14.54
C GLU A 219 8.82 -20.35 -16.06
N SER A 220 8.17 -19.44 -16.81
CA SER A 220 8.21 -19.42 -18.28
C SER A 220 9.62 -19.10 -18.82
N LEU A 221 10.33 -18.17 -18.17
CA LEU A 221 11.68 -17.77 -18.54
C LEU A 221 12.76 -18.78 -18.12
N ASN A 222 12.54 -19.54 -17.03
CA ASN A 222 13.47 -20.57 -16.57
C ASN A 222 13.47 -21.84 -17.45
N LEU A 223 12.41 -22.12 -18.21
CA LEU A 223 12.38 -23.24 -19.17
C LEU A 223 13.13 -22.93 -20.48
N ALA A 224 13.37 -21.66 -20.81
CA ALA A 224 13.99 -21.25 -22.07
C ALA A 224 15.54 -21.24 -22.07
N SER A 225 16.17 -21.46 -20.90
CA SER A 225 17.62 -21.27 -20.73
C SER A 225 18.43 -22.55 -20.49
N ALA A 226 17.82 -23.74 -20.57
CA ALA A 226 18.52 -25.01 -20.36
C ALA A 226 18.64 -25.85 -21.65
N GLY A 227 19.80 -25.79 -22.30
CA GLY A 227 20.28 -26.85 -23.20
C GLY A 227 20.64 -26.41 -24.62
N GLY A 228 21.94 -26.34 -24.91
CA GLY A 228 22.46 -26.10 -26.26
C GLY A 228 22.46 -27.35 -27.14
N GLY A 229 22.12 -27.16 -28.42
CA GLY A 229 22.49 -28.06 -29.52
C GLY A 229 21.32 -28.52 -30.41
N GLY A 230 21.20 -27.92 -31.60
CA GLY A 230 20.46 -28.49 -32.74
C GLY A 230 19.24 -27.67 -33.18
N ALA A 231 19.30 -27.18 -34.42
CA ALA A 231 18.20 -26.48 -35.07
C ALA A 231 16.90 -27.31 -35.10
N ARG A 232 15.88 -26.85 -34.38
CA ARG A 232 14.44 -27.09 -34.61
C ARG A 232 13.65 -26.00 -33.88
N GLY A 233 12.61 -25.49 -34.53
CA GLY A 233 11.91 -24.24 -34.23
C GLY A 233 11.64 -23.98 -32.74
N SER A 234 12.09 -22.80 -32.29
CA SER A 234 11.79 -22.26 -30.97
C SER A 234 10.28 -22.11 -30.79
N GLY A 235 9.73 -22.74 -29.75
CA GLY A 235 8.35 -22.61 -29.30
C GLY A 235 8.06 -21.24 -28.71
N LEU A 236 8.28 -20.18 -29.49
CA LEU A 236 7.74 -18.86 -29.20
C LEU A 236 6.22 -18.96 -29.32
N LYS A 237 5.48 -18.72 -28.23
CA LYS A 237 4.07 -18.32 -28.34
C LYS A 237 4.01 -17.19 -29.36
N ASN A 238 3.06 -17.24 -30.30
CA ASN A 238 2.84 -16.15 -31.26
C ASN A 238 2.51 -14.88 -30.46
N LEU A 239 3.50 -14.01 -30.29
CA LEU A 239 3.32 -12.74 -29.61
C LEU A 239 2.51 -11.83 -30.53
N HIS A 240 1.26 -11.58 -30.19
CA HIS A 240 0.36 -10.74 -30.97
C HIS A 240 -0.44 -9.85 -30.03
N ILE A 241 -0.39 -8.54 -30.26
CA ILE A 241 -1.16 -7.56 -29.47
C ILE A 241 -1.94 -6.66 -30.43
N GLU A 242 -3.26 -6.62 -30.27
CA GLU A 242 -4.11 -5.67 -30.99
C GLU A 242 -4.24 -4.35 -30.20
N HIS A 243 -3.43 -3.34 -30.56
CA HIS A 243 -3.42 -2.05 -29.88
C HIS A 243 -4.81 -1.36 -29.81
N ALA A 244 -5.65 -1.55 -30.83
CA ALA A 244 -7.00 -0.98 -30.88
C ALA A 244 -7.93 -1.59 -29.82
N GLU A 245 -7.77 -2.88 -29.52
CA GLU A 245 -8.55 -3.57 -28.49
C GLU A 245 -8.10 -3.17 -27.08
N HIS A 246 -6.81 -2.86 -26.89
CA HIS A 246 -6.32 -2.26 -25.63
C HIS A 246 -6.92 -0.86 -25.38
N ASP A 247 -6.95 0.01 -26.39
CA ASP A 247 -7.58 1.33 -26.27
C ASP A 247 -9.10 1.21 -26.05
N HIS A 248 -9.77 0.29 -26.76
CA HIS A 248 -11.19 0.02 -26.59
C HIS A 248 -11.51 -0.50 -25.18
N ALA A 249 -10.79 -1.51 -24.71
CA ALA A 249 -10.96 -2.06 -23.37
C ALA A 249 -10.74 -0.99 -22.29
N SER A 250 -9.69 -0.16 -22.41
CA SER A 250 -9.45 0.92 -21.46
C SER A 250 -10.61 1.93 -21.37
N THR A 251 -11.25 2.22 -22.52
CA THR A 251 -12.39 3.14 -22.60
C THR A 251 -13.66 2.53 -22.00
N GLN A 252 -13.90 1.25 -22.25
CA GLN A 252 -15.07 0.55 -21.71
C GLN A 252 -14.95 0.35 -20.19
N LEU A 253 -13.76 0.04 -19.69
CA LEU A 253 -13.50 -0.08 -18.26
C LEU A 253 -13.71 1.25 -17.50
N ASN A 254 -13.34 2.38 -18.10
CA ASN A 254 -13.71 3.71 -17.57
C ASN A 254 -15.23 3.89 -17.48
N THR A 255 -15.98 3.39 -18.47
CA THR A 255 -17.45 3.46 -18.47
C THR A 255 -18.04 2.63 -17.33
N VAL A 256 -17.49 1.43 -17.06
CA VAL A 256 -17.89 0.61 -15.90
C VAL A 256 -17.58 1.31 -14.59
N SER A 257 -16.41 1.94 -14.46
CA SER A 257 -16.05 2.72 -13.27
C SER A 257 -17.01 3.86 -12.99
N VAL A 258 -17.45 4.59 -14.02
CA VAL A 258 -18.48 5.64 -13.87
C VAL A 258 -19.78 5.08 -13.33
N ARG A 259 -20.17 3.85 -13.72
CA ARG A 259 -21.36 3.17 -13.17
C ARG A 259 -21.15 2.79 -11.71
N ILE A 260 -19.99 2.23 -11.35
CA ILE A 260 -19.64 1.86 -9.97
C ILE A 260 -19.67 3.10 -9.05
N HIS A 261 -19.04 4.20 -9.46
CA HIS A 261 -19.01 5.45 -8.68
C HIS A 261 -20.35 6.20 -8.66
N GLY A 262 -21.20 5.97 -9.65
CA GLY A 262 -22.50 6.64 -9.79
C GLY A 262 -23.67 5.83 -9.24
N LYS A 263 -24.14 4.87 -10.05
CA LYS A 263 -25.35 4.08 -9.75
C LYS A 263 -25.14 3.21 -8.51
N THR A 264 -24.04 2.48 -8.49
CA THR A 264 -23.74 1.46 -7.47
C THR A 264 -23.41 2.11 -6.13
N ALA A 265 -22.46 3.05 -6.07
CA ALA A 265 -22.19 3.83 -4.86
C ALA A 265 -23.38 4.69 -4.39
N GLY A 266 -24.29 5.07 -5.31
CA GLY A 266 -25.55 5.73 -4.97
C GLY A 266 -26.44 4.89 -4.05
N LYS A 267 -26.39 3.55 -4.13
CA LYS A 267 -27.12 2.64 -3.23
C LYS A 267 -26.59 2.69 -1.80
N LEU A 268 -25.28 2.80 -1.62
CA LEU A 268 -24.66 3.02 -0.30
C LEU A 268 -25.07 4.38 0.29
N THR A 269 -25.25 5.39 -0.56
CA THR A 269 -25.75 6.70 -0.12
C THR A 269 -27.20 6.60 0.36
N LYS A 270 -28.07 5.87 -0.37
CA LYS A 270 -29.45 5.56 0.06
C LYS A 270 -29.48 4.85 1.42
N ALA A 271 -28.64 3.83 1.61
CA ALA A 271 -28.47 3.12 2.88
C ALA A 271 -28.03 4.08 4.02
N LYS A 272 -27.06 4.96 3.77
CA LYS A 272 -26.60 5.95 4.76
C LYS A 272 -27.68 6.96 5.14
N THR A 273 -28.51 7.38 4.18
CA THR A 273 -29.66 8.25 4.45
C THR A 273 -30.73 7.55 5.29
N ALA A 274 -30.97 6.25 5.05
CA ALA A 274 -31.85 5.45 5.89
C ALA A 274 -31.30 5.34 7.33
N HIS A 275 -30.00 5.07 7.48
CA HIS A 275 -29.33 5.06 8.79
C HIS A 275 -29.42 6.39 9.54
N GLY A 276 -29.24 7.52 8.83
CA GLY A 276 -29.34 8.85 9.43
C GLY A 276 -30.72 9.13 10.06
N ARG A 277 -31.78 8.45 9.63
CA ARG A 277 -33.13 8.57 10.21
C ARG A 277 -33.34 7.77 11.49
N THR A 278 -32.47 6.80 11.80
CA THR A 278 -32.52 6.00 13.03
C THR A 278 -31.65 6.57 14.15
N ARG A 279 -30.70 7.45 13.82
CA ARG A 279 -29.65 7.94 14.72
C ARG A 279 -30.20 8.70 15.94
N GLY A 280 -29.69 8.37 17.13
CA GLY A 280 -29.91 9.11 18.39
C GLY A 280 -31.37 9.15 18.86
N ARG A 281 -32.20 8.20 18.41
CA ARG A 281 -33.62 8.13 18.77
C ARG A 281 -33.92 7.25 19.99
N ASP A 282 -33.03 6.30 20.33
CA ASP A 282 -33.16 5.45 21.52
C ASP A 282 -31.83 4.74 21.86
N SER A 283 -31.73 4.22 23.08
CA SER A 283 -30.60 3.44 23.63
C SER A 283 -30.19 2.21 22.82
N ILE A 284 -31.12 1.65 22.03
CA ILE A 284 -30.86 0.53 21.11
C ILE A 284 -30.16 1.03 19.84
N ALA A 285 -30.56 2.20 19.32
CA ALA A 285 -29.88 2.82 18.18
C ALA A 285 -28.44 3.21 18.55
N ASP A 286 -28.23 3.74 19.75
CA ASP A 286 -26.90 4.12 20.25
C ASP A 286 -25.91 2.93 20.28
N ALA A 287 -26.38 1.69 20.44
CA ALA A 287 -25.55 0.49 20.41
C ALA A 287 -25.22 0.02 18.99
N ILE A 288 -26.11 0.24 18.02
CA ILE A 288 -25.99 -0.23 16.63
C ILE A 288 -25.28 0.81 15.75
N ASP A 289 -25.51 2.11 16.01
CA ASP A 289 -25.01 3.23 15.21
C ASP A 289 -23.50 3.19 14.95
N PRO A 290 -22.61 2.95 15.93
CA PRO A 290 -21.17 2.90 15.68
C PRO A 290 -20.76 1.77 14.74
N VAL A 291 -21.47 0.64 14.80
CA VAL A 291 -21.15 -0.56 14.02
C VAL A 291 -21.68 -0.42 12.59
N ALA A 292 -22.90 0.11 12.44
CA ALA A 292 -23.48 0.43 11.15
C ALA A 292 -22.68 1.53 10.42
N ASP A 293 -22.25 2.59 11.12
CA ASP A 293 -21.39 3.63 10.56
C ASP A 293 -20.09 3.05 10.00
N LYS A 294 -19.40 2.20 10.78
CA LYS A 294 -18.14 1.56 10.37
C LYS A 294 -18.33 0.65 9.15
N ALA A 295 -19.42 -0.13 9.13
CA ALA A 295 -19.75 -1.01 8.02
C ALA A 295 -20.05 -0.23 6.72
N MET A 296 -20.85 0.84 6.82
CA MET A 296 -21.16 1.71 5.68
C MET A 296 -19.93 2.44 5.16
N GLU A 297 -19.02 2.87 6.04
CA GLU A 297 -17.76 3.49 5.64
C GLU A 297 -16.84 2.50 4.92
N ALA A 298 -16.70 1.27 5.42
CA ALA A 298 -15.88 0.23 4.81
C ALA A 298 -16.41 -0.17 3.42
N LEU A 299 -17.72 -0.38 3.27
CA LEU A 299 -18.35 -0.64 1.98
C LEU A 299 -18.14 0.52 1.00
N THR A 300 -18.27 1.76 1.47
CA THR A 300 -18.04 2.96 0.63
C THR A 300 -16.61 3.03 0.14
N LYS A 301 -15.62 2.78 1.02
CA LYS A 301 -14.21 2.73 0.65
C LYS A 301 -13.91 1.60 -0.34
N ALA A 302 -14.47 0.41 -0.11
CA ALA A 302 -14.28 -0.75 -0.98
C ALA A 302 -14.89 -0.52 -2.38
N ALA A 303 -16.12 0.00 -2.45
CA ALA A 303 -16.76 0.34 -3.72
C ALA A 303 -15.97 1.40 -4.50
N LYS A 304 -15.51 2.45 -3.80
CA LYS A 304 -14.68 3.50 -4.39
C LYS A 304 -13.37 2.93 -4.92
N SER A 305 -12.66 2.13 -4.11
CA SER A 305 -11.40 1.51 -4.52
C SER A 305 -11.57 0.58 -5.71
N MET A 306 -12.67 -0.18 -5.76
CA MET A 306 -12.99 -1.03 -6.90
C MET A 306 -13.25 -0.20 -8.16
N GLY A 307 -14.05 0.86 -8.03
CA GLY A 307 -14.30 1.80 -9.13
C GLY A 307 -13.02 2.45 -9.64
N ASP A 308 -12.11 2.87 -8.75
CA ASP A 308 -10.82 3.47 -9.13
C ASP A 308 -9.88 2.45 -9.78
N HIS A 309 -9.85 1.20 -9.28
CA HIS A 309 -9.05 0.14 -9.89
C HIS A 309 -9.51 -0.17 -11.33
N VAL A 310 -10.82 -0.33 -11.52
CA VAL A 310 -11.43 -0.60 -12.83
C VAL A 310 -11.34 0.60 -13.77
N GLY A 311 -11.43 1.83 -13.26
CA GLY A 311 -11.49 3.04 -14.10
C GLY A 311 -10.20 3.83 -14.23
N GLN A 312 -9.13 3.45 -13.54
CA GLN A 312 -7.88 4.19 -13.61
C GLN A 312 -6.70 3.25 -13.75
N THR A 313 -6.62 2.21 -12.92
CA THR A 313 -5.43 1.34 -12.89
C THR A 313 -5.42 0.34 -14.02
N LEU A 314 -6.48 -0.45 -14.13
CA LEU A 314 -6.61 -1.45 -15.18
C LEU A 314 -6.52 -0.80 -16.58
N PRO A 315 -7.22 0.30 -16.88
CA PRO A 315 -7.06 1.04 -18.13
C PRO A 315 -5.62 1.50 -18.41
N LYS A 316 -4.90 1.99 -17.40
CA LYS A 316 -3.50 2.41 -17.55
C LYS A 316 -2.58 1.24 -17.85
N VAL A 317 -2.72 0.12 -17.14
CA VAL A 317 -1.90 -1.08 -17.39
C VAL A 317 -2.20 -1.69 -18.74
N VAL A 318 -3.48 -1.83 -19.09
CA VAL A 318 -3.90 -2.27 -20.42
C VAL A 318 -3.27 -1.38 -21.49
N LYS A 319 -3.30 -0.05 -21.32
CA LYS A 319 -2.68 0.87 -22.28
C LYS A 319 -1.16 0.79 -22.30
N GLN A 320 -0.51 0.59 -21.15
CA GLN A 320 0.94 0.49 -21.07
C GLN A 320 1.47 -0.74 -21.78
N ILE A 321 0.84 -1.90 -21.60
CA ILE A 321 1.19 -3.13 -22.31
C ILE A 321 1.20 -2.86 -23.82
N SER A 322 0.19 -2.14 -24.33
CA SER A 322 0.12 -1.74 -25.74
C SER A 322 1.27 -0.80 -26.14
N VAL A 323 1.62 0.20 -25.32
CA VAL A 323 2.69 1.17 -25.58
C VAL A 323 4.08 0.52 -25.54
N ASP A 324 4.37 -0.31 -24.55
CA ASP A 324 5.68 -0.96 -24.40
C ASP A 324 5.98 -1.93 -25.54
N HIS A 325 4.96 -2.67 -25.98
CA HIS A 325 5.08 -3.52 -27.17
C HIS A 325 5.34 -2.68 -28.42
N LYS A 326 4.63 -1.58 -28.60
CA LYS A 326 4.84 -0.68 -29.74
C LYS A 326 6.26 -0.09 -29.76
N ASN A 327 6.75 0.36 -28.61
CA ASN A 327 8.11 0.89 -28.48
C ASN A 327 9.16 -0.19 -28.77
N THR A 328 8.95 -1.42 -28.26
CA THR A 328 9.83 -2.57 -28.52
C THR A 328 9.87 -2.91 -30.02
N ASP A 329 8.71 -2.91 -30.69
CA ASP A 329 8.59 -3.17 -32.12
C ASP A 329 9.27 -2.09 -32.98
N ASP A 330 9.12 -0.82 -32.60
CA ASP A 330 9.78 0.30 -33.28
C ASP A 330 11.31 0.26 -33.04
N ASP A 331 11.77 -0.06 -31.83
CA ASP A 331 13.20 -0.24 -31.53
C ASP A 331 13.83 -1.43 -32.28
N LEU A 332 13.09 -2.53 -32.42
CA LEU A 332 13.49 -3.67 -33.24
C LEU A 332 13.55 -3.28 -34.72
N ARG A 333 12.54 -2.57 -35.23
CA ARG A 333 12.52 -2.05 -36.60
C ARG A 333 13.72 -1.16 -36.87
N ASP A 334 14.05 -0.25 -35.96
CA ASP A 334 15.18 0.66 -36.09
C ASP A 334 16.53 -0.07 -35.98
N ARG A 335 16.63 -1.11 -35.15
CA ARG A 335 17.81 -1.98 -35.11
C ARG A 335 18.00 -2.72 -36.44
N PHE A 336 16.95 -3.33 -36.99
CA PHE A 336 17.02 -3.99 -38.29
C PHE A 336 17.33 -3.01 -39.44
N ALA A 337 16.76 -1.80 -39.41
CA ALA A 337 17.08 -0.75 -40.38
C ALA A 337 18.54 -0.31 -40.31
N ARG A 338 19.11 -0.18 -39.10
CA ARG A 338 20.54 0.14 -38.89
C ARG A 338 21.45 -1.00 -39.33
N GLN A 339 21.11 -2.24 -39.04
CA GLN A 339 21.89 -3.41 -39.47
C GLN A 339 21.91 -3.52 -41.00
N ARG A 340 20.78 -3.25 -41.66
CA ARG A 340 20.71 -3.15 -43.13
C ARG A 340 21.59 -2.03 -43.70
N LYS A 341 21.76 -0.91 -42.97
CA LYS A 341 22.60 0.20 -43.39
C LYS A 341 24.11 -0.07 -43.16
N GLY A 342 24.47 -0.75 -42.07
CA GLY A 342 25.85 -1.15 -41.77
C GLY A 342 26.46 -2.13 -42.77
N ASP A 343 25.64 -2.97 -43.41
CA ASP A 343 26.08 -3.86 -44.51
C ASP A 343 26.43 -3.11 -45.81
N HIS A 344 26.00 -1.84 -45.96
CA HIS A 344 26.32 -1.03 -47.13
C HIS A 344 27.60 -0.19 -47.01
N ASP A 345 28.15 -0.03 -45.80
CA ASP A 345 29.30 0.85 -45.55
C ASP A 345 30.66 0.12 -45.47
N ASN A 346 30.67 -1.22 -45.57
CA ASN A 346 31.92 -1.99 -45.62
C ASN A 346 32.47 -2.15 -47.05
N GLY A 347 32.65 -1.03 -47.74
CA GLY A 347 33.09 -1.00 -49.13
C GLY A 347 33.60 0.37 -49.59
N GLY A 348 34.67 0.90 -49.01
CA GLY A 348 35.34 2.06 -49.61
C GLY A 348 36.36 2.78 -48.73
N LYS A 349 37.63 2.76 -49.16
CA LYS A 349 38.78 3.46 -48.58
C LYS A 349 38.64 4.99 -48.56
N GLY A 350 39.12 5.59 -47.47
CA GLY A 350 40.16 6.64 -47.49
C GLY A 350 39.74 8.11 -47.65
N GLY A 351 40.33 8.99 -46.82
CA GLY A 351 40.46 10.42 -47.14
C GLY A 351 40.22 11.37 -45.96
N ALA A 352 41.28 12.08 -45.57
CA ALA A 352 41.30 13.14 -44.56
C ALA A 352 40.55 14.42 -44.99
N GLY A 353 40.18 15.27 -44.03
CA GLY A 353 39.83 16.67 -44.29
C GLY A 353 39.06 17.32 -43.13
N GLY A 354 39.63 18.34 -42.50
CA GLY A 354 39.06 19.04 -41.34
C GLY A 354 38.20 20.27 -41.67
N GLY A 355 37.75 20.94 -40.61
CA GLY A 355 37.44 22.37 -40.60
C GLY A 355 35.96 22.78 -40.51
N GLY A 356 35.61 23.45 -39.39
CA GLY A 356 34.85 24.71 -39.42
C GLY A 356 33.32 24.69 -39.33
N GLY A 357 32.81 24.97 -38.13
CA GLY A 357 31.98 26.14 -37.85
C GLY A 357 30.54 26.26 -38.40
N GLY A 358 29.58 26.30 -37.47
CA GLY A 358 28.46 27.24 -37.51
C GLY A 358 27.11 26.67 -37.98
N GLY A 359 26.20 26.45 -37.03
CA GLY A 359 24.78 26.20 -37.33
C GLY A 359 23.95 26.14 -36.05
N ASN A 360 23.34 27.28 -35.70
CA ASN A 360 22.37 27.41 -34.62
C ASN A 360 21.16 26.48 -34.85
N GLY A 361 20.84 25.67 -33.84
CA GLY A 361 19.56 25.00 -33.69
C GLY A 361 19.33 24.73 -32.21
N ASN A 362 18.34 25.40 -31.62
CA ASN A 362 17.81 25.08 -30.28
C ASN A 362 17.50 23.57 -30.19
N PRO A 363 17.89 22.85 -29.12
CA PRO A 363 17.35 21.52 -28.88
C PRO A 363 15.99 21.62 -28.15
N PRO A 364 14.95 20.85 -28.56
CA PRO A 364 13.89 20.47 -27.66
C PRO A 364 14.41 19.35 -26.73
N GLY A 365 14.00 19.40 -25.46
CA GLY A 365 14.43 18.48 -24.42
C GLY A 365 14.21 17.02 -24.79
N GLY A 366 15.32 16.30 -24.95
CA GLY A 366 15.37 14.85 -24.87
C GLY A 366 15.91 14.48 -23.49
N GLY A 367 15.03 14.00 -22.61
CA GLY A 367 15.39 13.30 -21.38
C GLY A 367 15.98 11.93 -21.73
N GLY A 368 17.17 11.93 -22.33
CA GLY A 368 17.99 10.74 -22.46
C GLY A 368 18.62 10.46 -21.11
N ASN A 369 18.23 9.34 -20.49
CA ASN A 369 18.89 8.79 -19.33
C ASN A 369 20.39 8.65 -19.65
N GLY A 370 21.20 9.47 -18.99
CA GLY A 370 22.63 9.58 -19.19
C GLY A 370 23.35 8.33 -18.70
N GLY A 371 23.38 7.29 -19.52
CA GLY A 371 24.38 6.24 -19.46
C GLY A 371 25.72 6.77 -19.96
N SER A 372 26.37 7.65 -19.19
CA SER A 372 27.80 7.92 -19.38
C SER A 372 28.59 6.84 -18.66
N GLY A 373 29.55 6.26 -19.38
CA GLY A 373 30.28 5.05 -19.01
C GLY A 373 30.87 5.02 -17.61
N ASN A 374 30.57 3.95 -16.90
CA ASN A 374 31.43 3.21 -15.96
C ASN A 374 30.56 2.14 -15.26
N ASN A 375 29.85 1.29 -16.00
CA ASN A 375 29.20 0.14 -15.38
C ASN A 375 30.30 -0.89 -15.04
N PRO A 376 30.59 -1.20 -13.76
CA PRO A 376 31.74 -2.01 -13.35
C PRO A 376 31.54 -3.52 -13.61
N GLY A 377 30.78 -3.85 -14.65
CA GLY A 377 30.38 -5.21 -14.99
C GLY A 377 29.15 -5.71 -14.23
N GLY A 378 28.58 -4.95 -13.29
CA GLY A 378 27.38 -5.36 -12.53
C GLY A 378 26.06 -5.10 -13.26
N ASN A 379 25.03 -5.88 -12.95
CA ASN A 379 23.67 -5.68 -13.46
C ASN A 379 22.86 -4.86 -12.45
N ARG A 380 22.36 -3.68 -12.84
CA ARG A 380 21.63 -2.82 -11.91
C ARG A 380 20.25 -3.42 -11.60
N ILE A 381 19.92 -3.54 -10.32
CA ILE A 381 18.64 -4.06 -9.82
C ILE A 381 17.68 -2.87 -9.75
N THR A 382 17.00 -2.63 -10.88
CA THR A 382 16.06 -1.51 -11.05
C THR A 382 14.63 -2.02 -11.21
N PRO A 383 13.65 -1.44 -10.51
CA PRO A 383 13.81 -0.41 -9.47
C PRO A 383 14.49 -0.96 -8.21
N ALA A 384 15.11 -0.07 -7.42
CA ALA A 384 15.68 -0.46 -6.12
C ALA A 384 14.65 -1.22 -5.26
N PRO A 385 15.02 -2.35 -4.66
CA PRO A 385 14.12 -3.10 -3.78
C PRO A 385 13.63 -2.26 -2.58
N PRO A 386 12.40 -2.48 -2.07
CA PRO A 386 11.79 -1.64 -1.03
C PRO A 386 12.50 -1.61 0.33
N TRP A 387 13.43 -2.54 0.58
CA TRP A 387 14.26 -2.57 1.79
C TRP A 387 15.48 -1.65 1.68
N HIS A 388 15.95 -1.34 0.47
CA HIS A 388 17.10 -0.47 0.26
C HIS A 388 16.70 1.01 0.37
N GLY A 389 17.34 1.77 1.25
CA GLY A 389 16.90 3.12 1.62
C GLY A 389 15.89 3.19 2.75
N SER A 390 15.30 2.06 3.14
CA SER A 390 14.17 2.06 4.07
C SER A 390 14.54 2.55 5.47
N SER A 391 15.77 2.28 5.92
CA SER A 391 16.23 2.70 7.25
C SER A 391 16.41 4.21 7.37
N ALA A 392 16.73 4.90 6.28
CA ALA A 392 16.79 6.36 6.27
C ALA A 392 15.39 6.99 6.18
N GLY A 393 14.39 6.29 5.66
CA GLY A 393 13.03 6.79 5.53
C GLY A 393 12.99 8.14 4.80
N THR A 394 12.30 9.13 5.39
CA THR A 394 12.16 10.47 4.83
C THR A 394 13.35 11.39 5.13
N MET A 395 14.40 10.89 5.79
CA MET A 395 15.59 11.68 6.07
C MET A 395 16.29 12.12 4.77
N ARG A 396 17.07 13.19 4.85
CA ARG A 396 17.90 13.65 3.73
C ARG A 396 19.07 12.69 3.54
N HIS A 397 18.99 11.89 2.50
CA HIS A 397 20.00 10.94 2.06
C HIS A 397 19.97 10.79 0.53
N HIS A 398 21.04 10.23 -0.03
CA HIS A 398 21.14 9.78 -1.41
C HIS A 398 21.44 8.28 -1.43
N ARG A 399 20.85 7.54 -2.35
CA ARG A 399 21.16 6.13 -2.63
C ARG A 399 21.15 5.91 -4.13
N THR A 400 21.75 4.82 -4.56
CA THR A 400 21.68 4.37 -5.95
C THR A 400 21.05 2.98 -5.99
N ASP A 401 20.49 2.60 -7.13
CA ASP A 401 19.96 1.24 -7.28
C ASP A 401 21.06 0.20 -7.04
N PRO A 402 20.79 -0.89 -6.29
CA PRO A 402 21.77 -1.93 -6.03
C PRO A 402 22.29 -2.57 -7.31
N LEU A 403 23.49 -3.17 -7.24
CA LEU A 403 24.08 -3.91 -8.36
C LEU A 403 24.19 -5.38 -7.99
N ASP A 404 23.66 -6.24 -8.85
CA ASP A 404 24.02 -7.65 -8.89
C ASP A 404 25.40 -7.79 -9.53
N VAL A 405 26.33 -8.31 -8.75
CA VAL A 405 27.73 -8.59 -9.10
C VAL A 405 28.07 -10.06 -8.88
N SER A 406 27.07 -10.92 -8.68
CA SER A 406 27.25 -12.34 -8.36
C SER A 406 27.97 -13.12 -9.47
N HIS A 407 27.89 -12.65 -10.72
CA HIS A 407 28.59 -13.21 -11.88
C HIS A 407 30.04 -12.73 -12.03
N LEU A 408 30.48 -11.78 -11.21
CA LEU A 408 31.84 -11.23 -11.27
C LEU A 408 32.79 -12.00 -10.34
N THR A 409 34.09 -11.91 -10.64
CA THR A 409 35.13 -12.43 -9.74
C THR A 409 35.19 -11.62 -8.43
N PRO A 410 35.69 -12.19 -7.32
CA PRO A 410 35.80 -11.46 -6.05
C PRO A 410 36.55 -10.13 -6.15
N GLU A 411 37.58 -10.05 -6.99
CA GLU A 411 38.34 -8.83 -7.28
C GLU A 411 37.46 -7.78 -7.97
N GLN A 412 36.75 -8.17 -9.01
CA GLN A 412 35.82 -7.30 -9.74
C GLN A 412 34.64 -6.85 -8.87
N GLN A 413 34.16 -7.70 -7.96
CA GLN A 413 33.14 -7.32 -6.98
C GLN A 413 33.63 -6.20 -6.06
N ARG A 414 34.89 -6.26 -5.62
CA ARG A 414 35.51 -5.19 -4.80
C ARG A 414 35.74 -3.91 -5.59
N GLU A 415 36.13 -4.02 -6.85
CA GLU A 415 36.21 -2.85 -7.75
C GLU A 415 34.84 -2.20 -7.95
N ALA A 416 33.79 -2.99 -8.18
CA ALA A 416 32.42 -2.51 -8.28
C ALA A 416 31.95 -1.83 -6.99
N LEU A 417 32.28 -2.38 -5.82
CA LEU A 417 32.01 -1.79 -4.51
C LEU A 417 32.64 -0.39 -4.36
N VAL A 418 33.93 -0.26 -4.71
CA VAL A 418 34.66 1.02 -4.62
C VAL A 418 34.10 2.05 -5.60
N GLN A 419 33.84 1.64 -6.84
CA GLN A 419 33.33 2.53 -7.87
C GLN A 419 31.92 3.02 -7.53
N GLU A 420 31.04 2.14 -7.07
CA GLU A 420 29.66 2.53 -6.71
C GLU A 420 29.64 3.53 -5.55
N ALA A 421 30.50 3.36 -4.54
CA ALA A 421 30.60 4.33 -3.45
C ALA A 421 31.08 5.71 -3.91
N ARG A 422 32.02 5.76 -4.87
CA ARG A 422 32.51 7.00 -5.49
C ARG A 422 31.44 7.67 -6.37
N ASP A 423 30.80 6.89 -7.24
CA ASP A 423 29.73 7.38 -8.11
C ASP A 423 28.54 7.91 -7.29
N LEU A 424 28.21 7.23 -6.20
CA LEU A 424 27.22 7.69 -5.23
C LEU A 424 27.63 9.03 -4.61
N ALA A 425 28.88 9.17 -4.18
CA ALA A 425 29.38 10.42 -3.61
C ALA A 425 29.28 11.55 -4.65
N ASP A 426 29.66 11.28 -5.90
CA ASP A 426 29.59 12.23 -7.00
C ASP A 426 28.14 12.67 -7.29
N LYS A 427 27.19 11.73 -7.25
CA LYS A 427 25.76 12.04 -7.41
C LYS A 427 25.21 12.83 -6.21
N ALA A 428 25.63 12.50 -4.99
CA ALA A 428 25.09 13.08 -3.77
C ALA A 428 25.70 14.43 -3.36
N ARG A 429 26.89 14.81 -3.86
CA ARG A 429 27.54 16.07 -3.45
C ARG A 429 26.73 17.30 -3.86
N ARG A 430 26.88 18.39 -3.12
CA ARG A 430 26.47 19.72 -3.57
C ARG A 430 27.43 20.24 -4.64
N ALA A 431 27.06 21.37 -5.22
CA ALA A 431 27.93 22.07 -6.16
C ALA A 431 29.29 22.39 -5.52
N ASP A 432 30.36 22.05 -6.22
CA ASP A 432 31.71 22.36 -5.76
C ASP A 432 31.95 23.88 -5.80
N PRO A 433 32.14 24.55 -4.65
CA PRO A 433 32.35 26.00 -4.61
C PRO A 433 33.65 26.46 -5.30
N GLU A 434 34.63 25.56 -5.49
CA GLU A 434 35.89 25.87 -6.16
C GLU A 434 35.78 25.72 -7.70
N ASN A 435 34.78 24.98 -8.20
CA ASN A 435 34.55 24.76 -9.63
C ASN A 435 33.31 25.53 -10.13
N LYS A 436 33.52 26.76 -10.60
CA LYS A 436 32.45 27.63 -11.14
C LYS A 436 31.62 27.02 -12.28
N ASN A 437 32.15 26.02 -12.98
CA ASN A 437 31.47 25.35 -14.08
C ASN A 437 30.75 24.06 -13.65
N ASP A 438 30.71 23.74 -12.35
CA ASP A 438 29.97 22.58 -11.85
C ASP A 438 28.48 22.72 -12.24
N PRO A 439 27.90 21.79 -13.00
CA PRO A 439 26.49 21.85 -13.40
C PRO A 439 25.54 21.96 -12.21
N LYS A 440 25.94 21.47 -11.02
CA LYS A 440 25.14 21.55 -9.81
C LYS A 440 24.97 22.98 -9.29
N HIS A 441 25.76 23.96 -9.74
CA HIS A 441 25.51 25.37 -9.43
C HIS A 441 24.16 25.88 -9.96
N GLN A 442 23.58 25.20 -10.96
CA GLN A 442 22.29 25.55 -11.55
C GLN A 442 21.11 25.04 -10.71
N ILE A 443 21.36 24.21 -9.69
CA ILE A 443 20.32 23.63 -8.84
C ILE A 443 19.98 24.59 -7.71
N ASP A 444 18.78 25.18 -7.75
CA ASP A 444 18.23 25.98 -6.66
C ASP A 444 17.75 25.07 -5.52
N LEU A 445 18.65 24.75 -4.58
CA LEU A 445 18.39 23.86 -3.44
C LEU A 445 17.16 24.28 -2.59
N ALA A 446 16.74 25.55 -2.63
CA ALA A 446 15.57 26.02 -1.88
C ALA A 446 14.25 25.75 -2.62
N LYS A 447 14.29 25.56 -3.94
CA LYS A 447 13.11 25.32 -4.79
C LYS A 447 13.03 23.90 -5.34
N THR A 448 14.16 23.21 -5.45
CA THR A 448 14.20 21.82 -5.94
C THR A 448 13.70 20.86 -4.86
N ARG A 449 12.61 20.16 -5.16
CA ARG A 449 12.15 19.00 -4.39
C ARG A 449 12.82 17.75 -4.96
N PHE A 450 13.69 17.13 -4.16
CA PHE A 450 14.35 15.87 -4.53
C PHE A 450 13.47 14.69 -4.12
N PRO A 451 13.40 13.62 -4.91
CA PRO A 451 12.81 12.36 -4.47
C PRO A 451 13.50 11.81 -3.21
N VAL A 452 12.77 11.01 -2.43
CA VAL A 452 13.32 10.36 -1.24
C VAL A 452 14.45 9.42 -1.63
N GLY A 453 15.66 9.73 -1.15
CA GLY A 453 16.87 9.00 -1.50
C GLY A 453 17.64 9.57 -2.69
N GLU A 454 17.29 10.74 -3.18
CA GLU A 454 18.04 11.43 -4.25
C GLU A 454 18.54 12.82 -3.83
N HIS A 455 18.56 13.10 -2.53
CA HIS A 455 18.93 14.40 -2.02
C HIS A 455 20.41 14.71 -2.24
N LEU A 456 20.73 15.98 -2.45
CA LEU A 456 22.10 16.44 -2.24
C LEU A 456 22.41 16.57 -0.74
N VAL A 457 23.48 15.92 -0.29
CA VAL A 457 23.89 15.85 1.12
C VAL A 457 24.91 16.94 1.46
N LYS A 458 25.25 17.09 2.74
CA LYS A 458 26.23 18.09 3.20
C LYS A 458 27.66 17.63 2.90
N ASP A 459 28.57 18.58 2.80
CA ASP A 459 29.99 18.35 2.47
C ASP A 459 30.79 17.56 3.52
N ASN A 460 30.19 17.24 4.67
CA ASN A 460 30.80 16.40 5.70
C ASN A 460 30.19 14.98 5.77
N ALA A 461 29.29 14.64 4.84
CA ALA A 461 28.64 13.34 4.76
C ALA A 461 29.64 12.22 4.39
N CYS A 462 29.19 10.98 4.51
CA CYS A 462 29.86 9.83 3.92
C CYS A 462 28.96 9.15 2.89
N ALA A 463 29.56 8.55 1.88
CA ALA A 463 28.90 7.69 0.89
C ALA A 463 29.52 6.30 1.04
N GLY A 464 28.70 5.31 1.34
CA GLY A 464 29.15 3.94 1.55
C GLY A 464 28.59 3.00 0.49
N GLY A 465 29.32 1.93 0.24
CA GLY A 465 28.86 0.73 -0.43
C GLY A 465 29.01 -0.49 0.49
N LEU A 466 28.07 -1.42 0.41
CA LEU A 466 28.10 -2.72 1.08
C LEU A 466 27.96 -3.83 0.04
N LEU A 467 28.97 -4.70 -0.04
CA LEU A 467 28.96 -5.94 -0.83
C LEU A 467 28.57 -7.12 0.09
N HIS A 468 27.47 -7.80 -0.23
CA HIS A 468 27.01 -8.98 0.50
C HIS A 468 26.15 -9.90 -0.38
N ASP A 469 26.44 -11.21 -0.36
CA ASP A 469 25.89 -12.25 -1.25
C ASP A 469 25.80 -11.85 -2.73
N GLY A 470 26.90 -11.31 -3.28
CA GLY A 470 26.95 -10.91 -4.69
C GLY A 470 26.12 -9.69 -5.04
N VAL A 471 25.66 -8.90 -4.06
CA VAL A 471 24.95 -7.64 -4.29
C VAL A 471 25.72 -6.49 -3.66
N VAL A 472 25.93 -5.42 -4.43
CA VAL A 472 26.43 -4.12 -3.93
C VAL A 472 25.24 -3.20 -3.70
N THR A 473 25.11 -2.69 -2.48
CA THR A 473 24.14 -1.67 -2.09
C THR A 473 24.87 -0.41 -1.67
N SER A 474 24.30 0.77 -1.91
CA SER A 474 25.05 2.03 -1.74
C SER A 474 24.17 3.17 -1.29
N GLN A 475 24.60 3.84 -0.22
CA GLN A 475 23.84 4.91 0.41
C GLN A 475 24.73 5.88 1.15
N THR A 476 24.30 7.15 1.22
CA THR A 476 24.98 8.17 2.03
C THR A 476 24.51 8.15 3.48
N SER A 477 25.30 8.77 4.37
CA SER A 477 24.80 9.19 5.68
C SER A 477 23.49 9.98 5.57
N ALA A 478 22.61 9.81 6.55
CA ALA A 478 21.32 10.49 6.60
C ALA A 478 21.34 11.67 7.57
N THR A 479 20.61 12.74 7.23
CA THR A 479 20.43 13.90 8.13
C THR A 479 18.96 14.26 8.26
N LYS A 480 18.61 14.93 9.36
CA LYS A 480 17.21 15.31 9.67
C LYS A 480 16.51 15.97 8.48
N PHE A 481 15.34 15.46 8.11
CA PHE A 481 14.48 16.01 7.07
C PHE A 481 13.03 15.57 7.30
N GLU A 482 12.06 16.34 6.82
CA GLU A 482 10.62 16.05 6.88
C GLU A 482 10.12 15.43 8.20
N GLY A 483 10.52 16.04 9.33
CA GLY A 483 10.09 15.60 10.66
C GLY A 483 10.87 14.42 11.24
N GLN A 484 11.59 13.64 10.44
CA GLN A 484 12.42 12.53 10.89
C GLN A 484 13.84 12.98 11.26
N ALA A 485 14.22 12.78 12.52
CA ALA A 485 15.53 13.19 13.04
C ALA A 485 16.54 12.05 13.19
N LYS A 486 16.06 10.79 13.25
CA LYS A 486 16.86 9.58 13.41
C LYS A 486 16.39 8.49 12.43
N PRO A 487 17.31 7.65 11.95
CA PRO A 487 16.95 6.53 11.09
C PRO A 487 16.17 5.47 11.86
N ASP A 488 15.30 4.77 11.14
CA ASP A 488 14.61 3.56 11.63
C ASP A 488 15.54 2.37 11.37
N LEU A 489 16.45 2.10 12.30
CA LEU A 489 17.39 0.99 12.17
C LEU A 489 16.70 -0.33 12.52
N HIS A 490 17.08 -1.40 11.82
CA HIS A 490 16.71 -2.77 12.15
C HIS A 490 17.03 -3.04 13.63
N PRO A 491 16.16 -3.71 14.41
CA PRO A 491 16.32 -3.84 15.86
C PRO A 491 17.71 -4.32 16.32
N ALA A 492 18.29 -5.30 15.64
CA ALA A 492 19.65 -5.76 15.95
C ALA A 492 20.75 -4.73 15.67
N VAL A 493 20.58 -3.87 14.65
CA VAL A 493 21.53 -2.77 14.39
C VAL A 493 21.36 -1.67 15.42
N GLN A 494 20.12 -1.37 15.81
CA GLN A 494 19.84 -0.43 16.88
C GLN A 494 20.51 -0.88 18.18
N ASP A 495 20.37 -2.16 18.55
CA ASP A 495 21.03 -2.74 19.73
C ASP A 495 22.57 -2.66 19.66
N ILE A 496 23.18 -2.98 18.50
CA ILE A 496 24.63 -2.82 18.30
C ILE A 496 25.05 -1.37 18.58
N TYR A 497 24.35 -0.39 18.01
CA TYR A 497 24.73 1.02 18.20
C TYR A 497 24.48 1.51 19.62
N ASP A 498 23.45 1.03 20.31
CA ASP A 498 23.21 1.33 21.72
C ASP A 498 24.33 0.75 22.62
N GLN A 499 24.78 -0.48 22.35
CA GLN A 499 25.94 -1.07 23.02
C GLN A 499 27.24 -0.32 22.74
N VAL A 500 27.48 0.08 21.47
CA VAL A 500 28.64 0.90 21.08
C VAL A 500 28.63 2.24 21.82
N LYS A 501 27.46 2.87 21.93
CA LYS A 501 27.30 4.11 22.69
C LYS A 501 27.65 3.90 24.16
N ALA A 502 27.07 2.88 24.79
CA ALA A 502 27.34 2.56 26.20
C ALA A 502 28.84 2.30 26.45
N ARG A 503 29.51 1.59 25.53
CA ARG A 503 30.96 1.35 25.59
C ARG A 503 31.76 2.65 25.49
N ILE A 504 31.45 3.49 24.52
CA ILE A 504 32.16 4.78 24.32
C ILE A 504 31.99 5.70 25.54
N GLU A 505 30.78 5.78 26.09
CA GLU A 505 30.48 6.59 27.28
C GLU A 505 31.13 6.01 28.54
N GLY A 506 31.16 4.69 28.69
CA GLY A 506 31.87 3.99 29.76
C GLY A 506 33.38 4.26 29.78
N ASP A 507 33.99 4.42 28.59
CA ASP A 507 35.40 4.81 28.44
C ASP A 507 35.63 6.33 28.63
N GLY A 508 34.63 7.09 29.10
CA GLY A 508 34.70 8.54 29.28
C GLY A 508 34.65 9.35 27.97
N GLY A 509 34.35 8.69 26.84
CA GLY A 509 34.17 9.32 25.55
C GLY A 509 32.76 9.85 25.32
N ARG A 510 32.54 10.44 24.14
CA ARG A 510 31.20 10.79 23.64
C ARG A 510 31.03 10.25 22.23
N PRO A 511 29.88 9.61 21.90
CA PRO A 511 29.56 9.26 20.53
C PRO A 511 29.55 10.51 19.64
N GLY A 512 30.01 10.38 18.40
CA GLY A 512 29.97 11.48 17.44
C GLY A 512 28.54 11.89 17.12
N ALA A 513 28.33 13.13 16.65
CA ALA A 513 26.99 13.65 16.33
C ALA A 513 26.24 12.83 15.26
N GLY A 514 26.95 12.09 14.41
CA GLY A 514 26.39 11.18 13.41
C GLY A 514 26.26 9.73 13.86
N HIS A 515 26.37 9.42 15.16
CA HIS A 515 26.23 8.07 15.69
C HIS A 515 24.89 7.43 15.26
N GLY A 516 24.96 6.29 14.57
CA GLY A 516 23.81 5.59 13.99
C GLY A 516 23.27 6.19 12.68
N GLN A 517 23.88 7.26 12.15
CA GLN A 517 23.39 7.98 10.96
C GLN A 517 24.35 7.95 9.76
N CYS A 518 25.51 7.30 9.91
CA CYS A 518 26.47 7.14 8.82
C CYS A 518 25.94 6.20 7.72
N ALA A 519 26.66 6.06 6.62
CA ALA A 519 26.29 5.12 5.56
C ALA A 519 26.28 3.66 6.05
N GLU A 520 27.25 3.31 6.89
CA GLU A 520 27.46 1.96 7.44
C GLU A 520 26.25 1.41 8.21
N PRO A 521 25.68 2.11 9.23
CA PRO A 521 24.50 1.63 9.94
C PRO A 521 23.28 1.48 9.03
N LEU A 522 23.13 2.38 8.05
CA LEU A 522 21.98 2.36 7.15
C LEU A 522 22.05 1.17 6.19
N LEU A 523 23.21 0.93 5.58
CA LEU A 523 23.44 -0.19 4.67
C LEU A 523 23.32 -1.53 5.38
N LEU A 524 23.92 -1.65 6.57
CA LEU A 524 23.79 -2.83 7.41
C LEU A 524 22.31 -3.09 7.78
N SER A 525 21.61 -2.04 8.23
CA SER A 525 20.20 -2.13 8.61
C SER A 525 19.30 -2.52 7.44
N ASP A 526 19.49 -1.92 6.27
CA ASP A 526 18.74 -2.25 5.07
C ASP A 526 18.98 -3.70 4.65
N ARG A 527 20.23 -4.18 4.71
CA ARG A 527 20.54 -5.58 4.37
C ARG A 527 19.94 -6.56 5.37
N LEU A 528 20.01 -6.28 6.67
CA LEU A 528 19.35 -7.14 7.66
C LEU A 528 17.85 -7.12 7.50
N ARG A 529 17.24 -6.00 7.11
CA ARG A 529 15.80 -5.93 6.84
C ARG A 529 15.39 -6.71 5.59
N GLN A 530 16.29 -6.91 4.63
CA GLN A 530 16.08 -7.85 3.53
C GLN A 530 16.05 -9.30 4.04
N LEU A 531 16.99 -9.66 4.92
CA LEU A 531 17.15 -11.03 5.43
C LEU A 531 16.08 -11.40 6.48
N ASP A 532 15.73 -10.45 7.34
CA ASP A 532 14.72 -10.58 8.39
C ASP A 532 13.89 -9.29 8.49
N PRO A 533 12.83 -9.14 7.68
CA PRO A 533 11.97 -7.97 7.72
C PRO A 533 11.27 -7.74 9.07
N SER A 534 11.12 -8.80 9.87
CA SER A 534 10.45 -8.77 11.18
C SER A 534 11.37 -8.32 12.32
N GLY A 535 12.69 -8.47 12.14
CA GLY A 535 13.69 -8.25 13.18
C GLY A 535 13.61 -9.22 14.37
N THR A 536 12.95 -10.37 14.20
CA THR A 536 12.76 -11.37 15.26
C THR A 536 13.75 -12.53 15.18
N ASN A 537 14.19 -12.89 13.97
CA ASN A 537 15.12 -13.99 13.73
C ASN A 537 16.56 -13.54 13.92
N ILE A 538 16.91 -12.36 13.40
CA ILE A 538 18.24 -11.75 13.57
C ILE A 538 18.13 -10.75 14.71
N SER A 539 18.23 -11.23 15.95
CA SER A 539 17.99 -10.44 17.15
C SER A 539 19.20 -10.33 18.09
N THR A 540 20.29 -11.06 17.82
CA THR A 540 21.52 -11.05 18.62
C THR A 540 22.74 -10.69 17.76
N ILE A 541 23.84 -10.26 18.38
CA ILE A 541 25.09 -9.95 17.68
C ILE A 541 25.61 -11.18 16.91
N ASP A 542 25.53 -12.38 17.49
CA ASP A 542 25.99 -13.60 16.82
C ASP A 542 25.13 -13.91 15.60
N HIS A 543 23.80 -13.72 15.67
CA HIS A 543 22.95 -13.86 14.48
C HIS A 543 23.30 -12.82 13.41
N VAL A 544 23.66 -11.59 13.79
CA VAL A 544 24.11 -10.57 12.83
C VAL A 544 25.43 -10.99 12.17
N ARG A 545 26.39 -11.50 12.94
CA ARG A 545 27.67 -11.99 12.40
C ARG A 545 27.48 -13.14 11.41
N ASP A 546 26.62 -14.08 11.75
CA ASP A 546 26.31 -15.21 10.88
C ASP A 546 25.60 -14.71 9.61
N ALA A 547 24.63 -13.79 9.75
CA ALA A 547 23.87 -13.23 8.64
C ALA A 547 24.68 -12.31 7.73
N MET A 548 25.75 -11.70 8.23
CA MET A 548 26.62 -10.76 7.51
C MET A 548 27.98 -11.38 7.17
N ASN A 549 28.10 -12.71 7.20
CA ASN A 549 29.35 -13.39 6.92
C ASN A 549 29.86 -13.08 5.50
N GLY A 550 31.12 -12.68 5.39
CA GLY A 550 31.73 -12.32 4.11
C GLY A 550 31.34 -10.93 3.57
N ALA A 551 30.54 -10.16 4.32
CA ALA A 551 30.19 -8.80 3.96
C ALA A 551 31.41 -7.86 3.99
N GLN A 552 31.47 -6.96 3.00
CA GLN A 552 32.52 -5.94 2.91
C GLN A 552 31.91 -4.55 2.75
N MET A 553 32.47 -3.57 3.45
CA MET A 553 32.03 -2.18 3.44
C MET A 553 33.13 -1.28 2.91
N TYR A 554 32.80 -0.32 2.06
CA TYR A 554 33.73 0.71 1.59
C TYR A 554 33.05 2.08 1.66
N THR A 555 33.71 3.06 2.29
CA THR A 555 33.12 4.39 2.52
C THR A 555 34.06 5.48 2.00
N VAL A 556 33.49 6.51 1.36
CA VAL A 556 34.22 7.70 0.89
C VAL A 556 33.60 8.99 1.44
N GLN A 557 34.39 10.06 1.39
CA GLN A 557 33.98 11.40 1.77
C GLN A 557 33.14 12.07 0.66
N VAL A 558 31.97 12.62 1.03
CA VAL A 558 31.16 13.46 0.13
C VAL A 558 31.49 14.92 0.41
N GLY A 559 31.92 15.71 -0.59
CA GLY A 559 32.35 17.10 -0.38
C GLY A 559 33.63 17.21 0.48
N ARG A 560 33.85 18.36 1.12
CA ARG A 560 35.06 18.66 1.90
C ARG A 560 34.89 18.40 3.40
N ASP A 561 35.77 17.61 4.00
CA ASP A 561 35.82 17.45 5.47
C ASP A 561 36.04 18.82 6.14
N PRO A 562 35.24 19.21 7.15
CA PRO A 562 35.46 20.43 7.94
C PRO A 562 36.86 20.59 8.52
N ARG A 563 37.60 19.49 8.74
CA ARG A 563 38.99 19.52 9.23
C ARG A 563 40.02 19.71 8.10
N GLY A 564 39.59 19.68 6.85
CA GLY A 564 40.44 19.83 5.66
C GLY A 564 41.33 18.61 5.37
N ILE A 565 41.11 17.49 6.06
CA ILE A 565 41.95 16.28 5.96
C ILE A 565 41.57 15.43 4.73
N LEU A 566 40.26 15.22 4.53
CA LEU A 566 39.72 14.44 3.43
C LEU A 566 39.05 15.34 2.39
N LYS A 567 39.36 15.09 1.12
CA LYS A 567 38.69 15.67 -0.05
C LYS A 567 37.53 14.78 -0.49
N HIS A 568 36.72 15.30 -1.39
CA HIS A 568 35.66 14.53 -2.01
C HIS A 568 36.22 13.27 -2.69
N ASN A 569 35.55 12.13 -2.54
CA ASN A 569 35.95 10.81 -3.03
C ASN A 569 37.19 10.17 -2.38
N ASP A 570 37.83 10.84 -1.42
CA ASP A 570 38.86 10.19 -0.60
C ASP A 570 38.23 9.07 0.23
N TYR A 571 38.97 7.97 0.39
CA TYR A 571 38.59 6.91 1.33
C TYR A 571 38.40 7.49 2.73
N LYS A 572 37.28 7.16 3.34
CA LYS A 572 36.89 7.63 4.66
C LYS A 572 36.81 6.45 5.59
N GLU A 573 37.82 6.32 6.43
CA GLU A 573 37.85 5.31 7.48
C GLU A 573 36.57 5.37 8.34
N PRO A 574 35.99 4.23 8.72
CA PRO A 574 34.82 4.20 9.60
C PRO A 574 35.06 5.04 10.85
N CYS A 575 34.09 5.88 11.21
CA CYS A 575 34.22 6.67 12.44
C CYS A 575 34.30 5.74 13.66
N ARG A 576 34.78 6.24 14.81
CA ARG A 576 34.95 5.42 16.03
C ARG A 576 33.75 4.53 16.37
N SER A 577 32.52 5.04 16.22
CA SER A 577 31.32 4.22 16.44
C SER A 577 31.10 3.16 15.36
N CYS A 578 31.24 3.52 14.08
CA CYS A 578 31.05 2.58 12.97
C CYS A 578 32.15 1.51 12.97
N ALA A 579 33.39 1.84 13.30
CA ALA A 579 34.48 0.85 13.40
C ALA A 579 34.15 -0.25 14.42
N ILE A 580 33.66 0.12 15.61
CA ILE A 580 33.25 -0.86 16.63
C ILE A 580 32.01 -1.63 16.18
N ALA A 581 31.02 -0.95 15.57
CA ALA A 581 29.79 -1.60 15.11
C ALA A 581 30.05 -2.62 13.98
N LEU A 582 30.92 -2.30 13.02
CA LEU A 582 31.30 -3.21 11.93
C LEU A 582 32.03 -4.45 12.47
N ASP A 583 32.95 -4.25 13.43
CA ASP A 583 33.63 -5.35 14.13
C ASP A 583 32.64 -6.25 14.90
N MET A 584 31.67 -5.65 15.59
CA MET A 584 30.58 -6.39 16.24
C MET A 584 29.74 -7.17 15.22
N ALA A 585 29.43 -6.59 14.06
CA ALA A 585 28.66 -7.23 13.00
C ALA A 585 29.46 -8.24 12.15
N GLY A 586 30.78 -8.37 12.35
CA GLY A 586 31.63 -9.27 11.56
C GLY A 586 31.90 -8.77 10.13
N ILE A 587 31.76 -7.46 9.88
CA ILE A 587 31.90 -6.85 8.55
C ILE A 587 33.28 -6.25 8.39
N THR A 588 33.94 -6.57 7.28
CA THR A 588 35.28 -6.05 7.01
C THR A 588 35.19 -4.70 6.29
N ALA A 589 35.84 -3.66 6.86
CA ALA A 589 36.05 -2.40 6.14
C ALA A 589 37.17 -2.58 5.11
N TYR A 590 36.83 -2.43 3.83
CA TYR A 590 37.77 -2.46 2.73
C TYR A 590 38.41 -1.07 2.58
N ALA A 591 39.73 -0.99 2.40
CA ALA A 591 40.46 0.28 2.33
C ALA A 591 40.77 0.77 0.90
N GLY A 592 40.41 -0.02 -0.12
CA GLY A 592 40.75 0.27 -1.51
C GLY A 592 41.97 -0.52 -1.97
#